data_AF-A0A6B2EJL3-F1
#
_entry.id   AF-A0A6B2EJL3-F1
#
_cell.length_a   1.000
_cell.length_b   1.000
_cell.length_c   1.000
_cell.angle_alpha   90.00
_cell.angle_beta   90.00
_cell.angle_gamma   90.00
#
_symmetry.space_group_name_H-M   'P 1'
#
loop_
_entity.id
_entity.type
_entity.pdbx_description
1 polymer ?
#
loop_
_entity_poly.entity_id
_entity_poly.type
_entity_poly.pdbx_seq_one_letter_code
_entity_poly.pdbx_strand_id
1 'polypeptide(L)'
;MEWLFGKKMTPEEMLRKNQRALNKAMRDLDREKMKMEQQEKKVIADIKKLAKEGQMDAVKIMAKDLVRTRRYVKKFMLMKANIQAVSLKIQTLKSQNTMAQAMKGVTRAMQNMNKQLNMPQIQKILHDFERQSEMMDMKEEMINDAIDDAMEDEGDEEESDAVVLQVLDELGLQLNDQLSGLPQASGSLTVTGMKQPQAAAVGAAGGTAEGAGGPSSPVSDADADLQARLDNLRRE
;
A
#
# COMPACT_ATOMS: atom_id res chain seq x y z
N MET A 1 -25.72 -11.13 51.81
CA MET A 1 -24.35 -10.60 51.67
C MET A 1 -23.84 -10.53 50.22
N GLU A 2 -24.65 -10.84 49.20
CA GLU A 2 -24.21 -10.77 47.77
C GLU A 2 -24.35 -9.38 47.11
N TRP A 3 -24.88 -8.38 47.82
CA TRP A 3 -25.06 -7.02 47.31
C TRP A 3 -23.86 -6.10 47.57
N LEU A 4 -22.98 -6.45 48.52
CA LEU A 4 -21.82 -5.64 48.96
C LEU A 4 -20.50 -6.05 48.30
N PHE A 5 -20.43 -7.22 47.67
CA PHE A 5 -19.30 -7.65 46.86
C PHE A 5 -19.81 -7.91 45.45
N GLY A 6 -19.73 -6.88 44.59
CA GLY A 6 -20.21 -6.94 43.21
C GLY A 6 -19.81 -8.26 42.55
N LYS A 7 -20.80 -8.95 41.95
CA LYS A 7 -20.61 -10.26 41.29
C LYS A 7 -19.33 -10.24 40.48
N LYS A 8 -18.33 -11.01 40.92
CA LYS A 8 -17.12 -11.25 40.14
C LYS A 8 -17.57 -11.83 38.81
N MET A 9 -17.34 -11.08 37.74
CA MET A 9 -17.80 -11.45 36.41
C MET A 9 -17.26 -12.84 36.07
N THR A 10 -18.14 -13.74 35.65
CA THR A 10 -17.71 -15.10 35.33
C THR A 10 -16.75 -15.07 34.13
N PRO A 11 -15.85 -16.07 33.99
CA PRO A 11 -14.96 -16.15 32.83
C PRO A 11 -15.72 -16.07 31.50
N GLU A 12 -16.92 -16.65 31.42
CA GLU A 12 -17.75 -16.59 30.22
C GLU A 12 -18.31 -15.18 29.94
N GLU A 13 -18.74 -14.46 30.98
CA GLU A 13 -19.18 -13.07 30.85
C GLU A 13 -18.01 -12.14 30.45
N MET A 14 -16.81 -12.38 30.97
CA MET A 14 -15.60 -11.65 30.55
C MET A 14 -15.28 -11.89 29.08
N LEU A 15 -15.27 -13.15 28.63
CA LEU A 15 -15.04 -13.49 27.21
C LEU A 15 -16.10 -12.84 26.31
N ARG A 16 -17.38 -12.86 26.70
CA ARG A 16 -18.46 -12.19 25.94
C ARG A 16 -18.29 -10.67 25.90
N LYS A 17 -17.90 -10.04 27.01
CA LYS A 17 -17.66 -8.59 27.07
C LYS A 17 -16.49 -8.19 26.18
N ASN A 18 -15.38 -8.92 26.26
CA ASN A 18 -14.20 -8.69 25.43
C ASN A 18 -14.52 -8.88 23.95
N GLN A 19 -15.25 -9.93 23.58
CA GLN A 19 -15.69 -10.14 22.20
C GLN A 19 -16.49 -8.95 21.65
N ARG A 20 -17.41 -8.37 22.45
CA ARG A 20 -18.17 -7.18 22.06
C ARG A 20 -17.28 -5.94 21.92
N ALA A 21 -16.30 -5.78 22.81
CA ALA A 21 -15.35 -4.69 22.75
C ALA A 21 -14.49 -4.77 21.48
N LEU A 22 -13.98 -5.96 21.13
CA LEU A 22 -13.23 -6.19 19.89
C LEU A 22 -14.09 -5.90 18.65
N ASN A 23 -15.34 -6.38 18.62
CA ASN A 23 -16.27 -6.09 17.52
C ASN A 23 -16.55 -4.59 17.36
N LYS A 24 -16.62 -3.85 18.47
CA LYS A 24 -16.76 -2.39 18.44
C LYS A 24 -15.49 -1.74 17.87
N ALA A 25 -14.32 -2.13 18.38
CA ALA A 25 -13.04 -1.63 17.90
C ALA A 25 -12.84 -1.87 16.40
N MET A 26 -13.22 -3.04 15.87
CA MET A 26 -13.17 -3.30 14.42
C MET A 26 -14.01 -2.30 13.61
N ARG A 27 -15.22 -1.98 14.08
CA ARG A 27 -16.11 -1.02 13.39
C ARG A 27 -15.59 0.40 13.48
N ASP A 28 -14.98 0.76 14.61
CA ASP A 28 -14.35 2.07 14.78
C ASP A 28 -13.14 2.18 13.84
N LEU A 29 -12.27 1.15 13.75
CA LEU A 29 -11.18 1.12 12.77
C LEU A 29 -11.66 1.23 11.31
N ASP A 30 -12.78 0.58 10.96
CA ASP A 30 -13.37 0.69 9.62
C ASP A 30 -13.83 2.12 9.30
N ARG A 31 -14.39 2.83 10.27
CA ARG A 31 -14.80 4.24 10.11
C ARG A 31 -13.60 5.14 9.95
N GLU A 32 -12.57 4.96 10.75
CA GLU A 32 -11.32 5.71 10.68
C GLU A 32 -10.59 5.45 9.36
N LYS A 33 -10.54 4.20 8.88
CA LYS A 33 -10.06 3.86 7.54
C LYS A 33 -10.82 4.61 6.45
N MET A 34 -12.16 4.60 6.48
CA MET A 34 -12.97 5.33 5.51
C MET A 34 -12.71 6.83 5.52
N LYS A 35 -12.50 7.44 6.69
CA LYS A 35 -12.12 8.86 6.79
C LYS A 35 -10.76 9.13 6.14
N MET A 36 -9.78 8.25 6.37
CA MET A 36 -8.46 8.38 5.76
C MET A 36 -8.49 8.19 4.24
N GLU A 37 -9.30 7.26 3.71
CA GLU A 37 -9.51 7.11 2.26
C GLU A 37 -10.18 8.33 1.63
N GLN A 38 -11.10 9.00 2.35
CA GLN A 38 -11.67 10.27 1.89
C GLN A 38 -10.64 11.39 1.90
N GLN A 39 -9.77 11.44 2.92
CA GLN A 39 -8.68 12.40 3.00
C GLN A 39 -7.67 12.16 1.88
N GLU A 40 -7.33 10.90 1.58
CA GLU A 40 -6.47 10.52 0.46
C GLU A 40 -6.98 11.10 -0.86
N LYS A 41 -8.28 10.94 -1.14
CA LYS A 41 -8.92 11.50 -2.34
C LYS A 41 -8.82 13.02 -2.42
N LYS A 42 -8.96 13.71 -1.28
CA LYS A 42 -8.82 15.18 -1.21
C LYS A 42 -7.38 15.61 -1.48
N VAL A 43 -6.41 14.96 -0.82
CA VAL A 43 -4.98 15.24 -1.02
C VAL A 43 -4.58 15.01 -2.48
N ILE A 44 -5.07 13.94 -3.13
CA ILE A 44 -4.83 13.71 -4.57
C ILE A 44 -5.40 14.87 -5.41
N ALA A 45 -6.62 15.33 -5.12
CA ALA A 45 -7.22 16.45 -5.84
C ALA A 45 -6.43 17.75 -5.65
N ASP A 46 -5.94 18.01 -4.43
CA ASP A 46 -5.13 19.18 -4.11
C ASP A 46 -3.75 19.13 -4.79
N ILE A 47 -3.10 17.95 -4.80
CA ILE A 47 -1.86 17.74 -5.56
C ILE A 47 -2.08 18.06 -7.04
N LYS A 48 -3.17 17.54 -7.64
CA LYS A 48 -3.49 17.79 -9.05
C LYS A 48 -3.73 19.27 -9.34
N LYS A 49 -4.33 20.00 -8.40
CA LYS A 49 -4.54 21.46 -8.52
C LYS A 49 -3.21 22.22 -8.43
N LEU A 50 -2.39 21.95 -7.42
CA LEU A 50 -1.10 22.62 -7.21
C LEU A 50 -0.10 22.35 -8.35
N ALA A 51 -0.13 21.14 -8.90
CA ALA A 51 0.70 20.79 -10.05
C ALA A 51 0.30 21.55 -11.32
N LYS A 52 -1.00 21.79 -11.56
CA LYS A 52 -1.47 22.65 -12.65
C LYS A 52 -1.08 24.12 -12.47
N GLU A 53 -0.98 24.57 -11.22
CA GLU A 53 -0.50 25.90 -10.87
C GLU A 53 1.04 26.03 -10.93
N GLY A 54 1.76 24.92 -11.18
CA GLY A 54 3.23 24.89 -11.28
C GLY A 54 3.96 24.97 -9.93
N GLN A 55 3.26 24.81 -8.81
CA GLN A 55 3.83 24.92 -7.46
C GLN A 55 4.48 23.60 -7.01
N MET A 56 5.64 23.28 -7.58
CA MET A 56 6.32 21.99 -7.38
C MET A 56 6.74 21.71 -5.92
N ASP A 57 7.13 22.74 -5.17
CA ASP A 57 7.49 22.58 -3.74
C ASP A 57 6.28 22.17 -2.90
N ALA A 58 5.11 22.77 -3.16
CA ALA A 58 3.86 22.43 -2.50
C ALA A 58 3.38 21.01 -2.89
N VAL A 59 3.55 20.63 -4.16
CA VAL A 59 3.28 19.27 -4.66
C VAL A 59 4.13 18.24 -3.92
N LYS A 60 5.43 18.49 -3.74
CA LYS A 60 6.33 17.57 -3.02
C LYS A 60 5.92 17.41 -1.55
N ILE A 61 5.51 18.49 -0.87
CA ILE A 61 5.02 18.42 0.52
C ILE A 61 3.72 17.60 0.60
N MET A 62 2.76 17.88 -0.30
CA MET A 62 1.48 17.18 -0.32
C MET A 62 1.62 15.70 -0.73
N ALA A 63 2.59 15.36 -1.57
CA ALA A 63 2.89 13.97 -1.91
C ALA A 63 3.42 13.17 -0.70
N LYS A 64 4.26 13.78 0.15
CA LYS A 64 4.66 13.16 1.42
C LYS A 64 3.44 12.90 2.33
N ASP A 65 2.50 13.85 2.38
CA ASP A 65 1.26 13.66 3.15
C ASP A 65 0.36 12.55 2.54
N LEU A 66 0.35 12.41 1.22
CA LEU A 66 -0.35 11.32 0.54
C LEU A 66 0.23 9.95 0.91
N VAL A 67 1.56 9.79 0.86
CA VAL A 67 2.23 8.54 1.26
C VAL A 67 1.93 8.21 2.73
N ARG A 68 2.06 9.19 3.62
CA ARG A 68 1.71 9.04 5.04
C ARG A 68 0.24 8.61 5.22
N THR A 69 -0.69 9.23 4.48
CA THR A 69 -2.12 8.88 4.51
C THR A 69 -2.36 7.43 4.05
N ARG A 70 -1.74 7.00 2.95
CA ARG A 70 -1.81 5.62 2.45
C ARG A 70 -1.25 4.62 3.46
N ARG A 71 -0.13 4.96 4.12
CA ARG A 71 0.45 4.13 5.18
C ARG A 71 -0.49 4.00 6.38
N TYR A 72 -1.18 5.07 6.77
CA TYR A 72 -2.22 4.98 7.80
C TYR A 72 -3.38 4.09 7.38
N VAL A 73 -3.85 4.17 6.12
CA VAL A 73 -4.88 3.24 5.59
C VAL A 73 -4.41 1.79 5.68
N LYS A 74 -3.19 1.48 5.22
CA LYS A 74 -2.57 0.14 5.35
C LYS A 74 -2.49 -0.29 6.82
N LYS A 75 -2.04 0.60 7.72
CA LYS A 75 -1.93 0.33 9.16
C LYS A 75 -3.28 0.02 9.80
N PHE A 76 -4.35 0.74 9.43
CA PHE A 76 -5.71 0.43 9.88
C PHE A 76 -6.18 -0.95 9.41
N MET A 77 -5.84 -1.36 8.18
CA MET A 77 -6.14 -2.69 7.67
C MET A 77 -5.41 -3.78 8.46
N LEU A 78 -4.12 -3.61 8.73
CA LEU A 78 -3.33 -4.53 9.55
C LEU A 78 -3.86 -4.61 10.99
N MET A 79 -4.15 -3.48 11.61
CA MET A 79 -4.73 -3.45 12.96
C MET A 79 -6.08 -4.17 13.01
N LYS A 80 -6.92 -4.02 11.98
CA LYS A 80 -8.19 -4.76 11.88
C LYS A 80 -7.95 -6.26 11.78
N ALA A 81 -7.02 -6.70 10.93
CA ALA A 81 -6.66 -8.11 10.80
C ALA A 81 -6.17 -8.69 12.14
N ASN A 82 -5.35 -7.94 12.88
CA ASN A 82 -4.88 -8.35 14.20
C ASN A 82 -6.03 -8.49 15.21
N ILE A 83 -6.96 -7.54 15.25
CA ILE A 83 -8.15 -7.65 16.11
C ILE A 83 -9.03 -8.85 15.70
N GLN A 84 -9.16 -9.12 14.41
CA GLN A 84 -9.87 -10.30 13.91
C GLN A 84 -9.20 -11.60 14.37
N ALA A 85 -7.86 -11.68 14.30
CA ALA A 85 -7.10 -12.82 14.79
C ALA A 85 -7.31 -13.04 16.30
N VAL A 86 -7.22 -11.98 17.12
CA VAL A 86 -7.49 -12.05 18.56
C VAL A 86 -8.95 -12.47 18.83
N SER A 87 -9.90 -11.95 18.06
CA SER A 87 -11.31 -12.33 18.15
C SER A 87 -11.50 -13.84 17.87
N LEU A 88 -10.82 -14.39 16.87
CA LEU A 88 -10.84 -15.82 16.58
C LEU A 88 -10.23 -16.64 17.73
N LYS A 89 -9.11 -16.18 18.31
CA LYS A 89 -8.50 -16.81 19.49
C LYS A 89 -9.48 -16.83 20.68
N ILE A 90 -10.19 -15.74 20.94
CA ILE A 90 -11.23 -15.68 21.99
C ILE A 90 -12.38 -16.66 21.71
N GLN A 91 -12.80 -16.79 20.45
CA GLN A 91 -13.82 -17.77 20.06
C GLN A 91 -13.34 -19.22 20.32
N THR A 92 -12.08 -19.52 20.02
CA THR A 92 -11.45 -20.81 20.35
C THR A 92 -11.43 -21.05 21.86
N LEU A 93 -10.99 -20.07 22.66
CA LEU A 93 -10.98 -20.15 24.12
C LEU A 93 -12.38 -20.39 24.71
N LYS A 94 -13.42 -19.78 24.13
CA LYS A 94 -14.81 -20.01 24.53
C LYS A 94 -15.25 -21.46 24.27
N SER A 95 -14.85 -22.02 23.13
CA SER A 95 -15.12 -23.43 22.79
C SER A 95 -14.40 -24.37 23.76
N GLN A 96 -13.10 -24.11 24.00
CA GLN A 96 -12.30 -24.87 24.97
C GLN A 96 -12.90 -24.81 26.39
N ASN A 97 -13.36 -23.65 26.84
CA ASN A 97 -14.01 -23.52 28.15
C ASN A 97 -15.31 -24.34 28.23
N THR A 98 -16.13 -24.33 27.17
CA THR A 98 -17.35 -25.17 27.10
C THR A 98 -17.00 -26.66 27.16
N MET A 99 -15.95 -27.07 26.42
CA MET A 99 -15.46 -28.44 26.44
C MET A 99 -14.94 -28.84 27.82
N ALA A 100 -14.15 -27.97 28.47
CA ALA A 100 -13.65 -28.20 29.83
C ALA A 100 -14.80 -28.31 30.85
N GLN A 101 -15.86 -27.51 30.71
CA GLN A 101 -17.07 -27.63 31.55
C GLN A 101 -17.79 -28.96 31.32
N ALA A 102 -17.95 -29.38 30.05
CA ALA A 102 -18.54 -30.67 29.71
C ALA A 102 -17.70 -31.83 30.25
N MET A 103 -16.38 -31.79 30.04
CA MET A 103 -15.43 -32.75 30.59
C MET A 103 -15.47 -32.78 32.10
N LYS A 104 -15.57 -31.64 32.80
CA LYS A 104 -15.74 -31.60 34.27
C LYS A 104 -17.01 -32.31 34.73
N GLY A 105 -18.11 -32.21 33.97
CA GLY A 105 -19.33 -32.98 34.19
C GLY A 105 -19.12 -34.48 34.00
N VAL A 106 -18.48 -34.85 32.89
CA VAL A 106 -18.12 -36.25 32.58
C VAL A 106 -17.16 -36.83 33.62
N THR A 107 -16.13 -36.10 34.04
CA THR A 107 -15.18 -36.50 35.08
C THR A 107 -15.87 -36.65 36.43
N ARG A 108 -16.85 -35.80 36.78
CA ARG A 108 -17.65 -36.02 38.00
C ARG A 108 -18.50 -37.28 37.91
N ALA A 109 -19.13 -37.54 36.77
CA ALA A 109 -19.87 -38.77 36.54
C ALA A 109 -18.94 -39.99 36.58
N MET A 110 -17.78 -39.91 35.94
CA MET A 110 -16.72 -40.91 35.98
C MET A 110 -16.11 -41.06 37.37
N GLN A 111 -15.96 -40.02 38.18
CA GLN A 111 -15.49 -40.14 39.57
C GLN A 111 -16.51 -40.85 40.45
N ASN A 112 -17.80 -40.55 40.27
CA ASN A 112 -18.88 -41.29 40.95
C ASN A 112 -18.95 -42.75 40.50
N MET A 113 -18.67 -43.02 39.21
CA MET A 113 -18.60 -44.38 38.65
C MET A 113 -17.30 -45.11 38.99
N ASN A 114 -16.17 -44.42 39.09
CA ASN A 114 -14.85 -44.95 39.45
C ASN A 114 -14.72 -45.18 40.96
N LYS A 115 -15.47 -44.44 41.79
CA LYS A 115 -15.72 -44.84 43.18
C LYS A 115 -16.38 -46.23 43.28
N GLN A 116 -16.99 -46.70 42.19
CA GLN A 116 -17.56 -48.05 42.07
C GLN A 116 -16.66 -49.01 41.27
N LEU A 117 -15.63 -48.55 40.53
CA LEU A 117 -14.73 -49.36 39.68
C LEU A 117 -13.29 -48.74 39.54
N ASN A 118 -12.23 -49.43 39.98
CA ASN A 118 -10.79 -49.05 39.99
C ASN A 118 -10.25 -48.53 38.61
N MET A 119 -9.54 -47.41 38.37
CA MET A 119 -8.35 -46.68 38.90
C MET A 119 -6.94 -46.85 38.22
N PRO A 120 -6.81 -47.19 36.92
CA PRO A 120 -5.57 -46.90 36.14
C PRO A 120 -5.69 -45.99 34.90
N GLN A 121 -6.88 -45.72 34.36
CA GLN A 121 -7.01 -45.07 33.03
C GLN A 121 -6.96 -43.52 33.04
N ILE A 122 -7.17 -42.88 34.19
CA ILE A 122 -7.21 -41.42 34.33
C ILE A 122 -5.83 -40.76 34.15
N GLN A 123 -4.74 -41.45 34.51
CA GLN A 123 -3.37 -40.91 34.37
C GLN A 123 -2.96 -40.72 32.90
N LYS A 124 -3.50 -41.56 31.99
CA LYS A 124 -3.16 -41.50 30.56
C LYS A 124 -3.77 -40.29 29.87
N ILE A 125 -5.00 -39.92 30.22
CA ILE A 125 -5.70 -38.77 29.65
C ILE A 125 -5.05 -37.45 30.08
N LEU A 126 -4.54 -37.37 31.31
CA LEU A 126 -3.84 -36.17 31.79
C LEU A 126 -2.53 -35.97 31.02
N HIS A 127 -1.80 -37.06 30.79
CA HIS A 127 -0.52 -37.05 30.08
C HIS A 127 -0.67 -36.76 28.58
N ASP A 128 -1.76 -37.19 27.95
CA ASP A 128 -2.06 -36.88 26.54
C ASP A 128 -2.52 -35.42 26.36
N PHE A 129 -3.19 -34.84 27.36
CA PHE A 129 -3.58 -33.43 27.34
C PHE A 129 -2.37 -32.50 27.48
N GLU A 130 -1.45 -32.81 28.39
CA GLU A 130 -0.22 -32.04 28.61
C GLU A 130 0.64 -32.00 27.33
N ARG A 131 0.75 -33.14 26.63
CA ARG A 131 1.46 -33.24 25.34
C ARG A 131 0.79 -32.45 24.21
N GLN A 132 -0.54 -32.36 24.19
CA GLN A 132 -1.26 -31.57 23.17
C GLN A 132 -1.19 -30.07 23.45
N SER A 133 -1.11 -29.66 24.72
CA SER A 133 -0.95 -28.25 25.09
C SER A 133 0.43 -27.71 24.68
N GLU A 134 1.51 -28.46 24.92
CA GLU A 134 2.86 -28.07 24.50
C GLU A 134 2.99 -27.93 22.97
N MET A 135 2.31 -28.80 22.21
CA MET A 135 2.32 -28.72 20.74
C MET A 135 1.55 -27.50 20.21
N MET A 136 0.61 -26.97 20.99
CA MET A 136 -0.15 -25.76 20.64
C MET A 136 0.66 -24.50 20.90
N ASP A 137 1.39 -24.43 22.02
CA ASP A 137 2.26 -23.30 22.36
C ASP A 137 3.40 -23.12 21.34
N MET A 138 4.01 -24.22 20.88
CA MET A 138 5.07 -24.21 19.86
C MET A 138 4.59 -23.69 18.49
N LYS A 139 3.30 -23.90 18.17
CA LYS A 139 2.68 -23.39 16.94
C LYS A 139 2.38 -21.90 17.01
N GLU A 140 2.22 -21.36 18.21
CA GLU A 140 1.95 -19.96 18.46
C GLU A 140 3.24 -19.12 18.39
N GLU A 141 4.38 -19.66 18.81
CA GLU A 141 5.70 -19.04 18.59
C GLU A 141 6.06 -18.93 17.11
N MET A 142 5.89 -19.99 16.31
CA MET A 142 6.18 -19.94 14.85
C MET A 142 5.30 -18.94 14.08
N ILE A 143 4.09 -18.67 14.56
CA ILE A 143 3.19 -17.69 13.93
C ILE A 143 3.61 -16.27 14.26
N ASN A 144 4.13 -16.00 15.46
CA ASN A 144 4.58 -14.66 15.84
C ASN A 144 5.88 -14.28 15.11
N ASP A 145 6.84 -15.20 14.96
CA ASP A 145 8.08 -14.95 14.20
C ASP A 145 7.82 -14.65 12.72
N ALA A 146 6.84 -15.33 12.10
CA ALA A 146 6.45 -15.07 10.71
C ALA A 146 5.69 -13.74 10.50
N ILE A 147 5.15 -13.16 11.58
CA ILE A 147 4.46 -11.87 11.54
C ILE A 147 5.45 -10.71 11.75
N ASP A 148 6.47 -10.90 12.59
CA ASP A 148 7.51 -9.89 12.81
C ASP A 148 8.43 -9.73 11.58
N ASP A 149 8.79 -10.81 10.88
CA ASP A 149 9.57 -10.77 9.61
C ASP A 149 8.81 -10.09 8.46
N ALA A 150 7.47 -10.06 8.51
CA ALA A 150 6.64 -9.43 7.49
C ALA A 150 6.40 -7.93 7.73
N MET A 151 6.85 -7.38 8.86
CA MET A 151 6.65 -5.97 9.26
C MET A 151 7.90 -5.09 9.14
N GLU A 152 9.03 -5.62 8.64
CA GLU A 152 10.24 -4.86 8.36
C GLU A 152 10.06 -4.02 7.07
N ASP A 153 9.42 -2.85 7.22
CA ASP A 153 9.08 -1.91 6.14
C ASP A 153 10.06 -0.72 6.18
N GLU A 154 11.23 -0.89 5.57
CA GLU A 154 12.16 0.20 5.20
C GLU A 154 11.81 0.72 3.79
N GLY A 155 11.36 1.97 3.67
CA GLY A 155 11.12 2.58 2.35
C GLY A 155 10.45 3.96 2.28
N ASP A 156 10.50 4.78 3.35
CA ASP A 156 9.70 6.02 3.44
C ASP A 156 10.14 7.14 2.46
N GLU A 157 11.40 7.17 1.99
CA GLU A 157 11.88 8.25 1.11
C GLU A 157 11.68 7.95 -0.38
N GLU A 158 12.01 6.73 -0.84
CA GLU A 158 11.88 6.34 -2.25
C GLU A 158 10.43 6.28 -2.73
N GLU A 159 9.49 5.81 -1.89
CA GLU A 159 8.07 5.78 -2.25
C GLU A 159 7.51 7.19 -2.52
N SER A 160 8.04 8.22 -1.86
CA SER A 160 7.52 9.59 -1.97
C SER A 160 7.86 10.25 -3.30
N ASP A 161 9.09 10.10 -3.77
CA ASP A 161 9.51 10.64 -5.07
C ASP A 161 8.86 9.87 -6.23
N ALA A 162 8.68 8.55 -6.09
CA ALA A 162 7.95 7.74 -7.06
C ALA A 162 6.49 8.19 -7.22
N VAL A 163 5.80 8.51 -6.12
CA VAL A 163 4.42 9.00 -6.16
C VAL A 163 4.31 10.37 -6.82
N VAL A 164 5.27 11.28 -6.59
CA VAL A 164 5.31 12.57 -7.29
C VAL A 164 5.43 12.37 -8.79
N LEU A 165 6.38 11.53 -9.24
CA LEU A 165 6.56 11.22 -10.66
C LEU A 165 5.29 10.63 -11.28
N GLN A 166 4.65 9.67 -10.61
CA GLN A 166 3.41 9.06 -11.08
C GLN A 166 2.27 10.08 -11.26
N VAL A 167 2.10 11.02 -10.31
CA VAL A 167 1.05 12.03 -10.42
C VAL A 167 1.36 13.05 -11.52
N LEU A 168 2.64 13.36 -11.75
CA LEU A 168 3.06 14.24 -12.85
C LEU A 168 2.86 13.58 -14.22
N ASP A 169 3.16 12.30 -14.35
CA ASP A 169 2.90 11.53 -15.57
C ASP A 169 1.39 11.43 -15.85
N GLU A 170 0.56 11.16 -14.82
CA GLU A 170 -0.90 11.20 -14.97
C GLU A 170 -1.41 12.57 -15.45
N LEU A 171 -0.83 13.66 -14.96
CA LEU A 171 -1.19 15.02 -15.38
C LEU A 171 -0.70 15.34 -16.79
N GLY A 172 0.51 14.91 -17.15
CA GLY A 172 1.08 15.09 -18.49
C GLY A 172 0.28 14.34 -19.56
N LEU A 173 -0.16 13.12 -19.25
CA LEU A 173 -1.06 12.36 -20.13
C LEU A 173 -2.46 12.99 -20.20
N GLN A 174 -3.03 13.48 -19.09
CA GLN A 174 -4.33 14.17 -19.11
C GLN A 174 -4.30 15.49 -19.88
N LEU A 175 -3.22 16.26 -19.79
CA LEU A 175 -3.04 17.49 -20.57
C LEU A 175 -2.92 17.17 -22.06
N ASN A 176 -2.14 16.15 -22.43
CA ASN A 176 -2.00 15.72 -23.81
C ASN A 176 -3.31 15.15 -24.39
N ASP A 177 -4.10 14.39 -23.62
CA ASP A 177 -5.43 13.93 -24.03
C ASP A 177 -6.40 15.11 -24.25
N GLN A 178 -6.38 16.11 -23.37
CA GLN A 178 -7.19 17.32 -23.53
C GLN A 178 -6.75 18.17 -24.72
N LEU A 179 -5.44 18.25 -25.00
CA LEU A 179 -4.90 19.00 -26.15
C LEU A 179 -5.12 18.26 -27.48
N SER A 180 -5.02 16.93 -27.48
CA SER A 180 -5.22 16.10 -28.67
C SER A 180 -6.69 15.93 -29.05
N GLY A 181 -7.61 16.17 -28.11
CA GLY A 181 -9.05 16.20 -28.34
C GLY A 181 -9.59 17.54 -28.87
N LEU A 182 -8.78 18.60 -28.90
CA LEU A 182 -9.16 19.87 -29.52
C LEU A 182 -9.00 19.76 -31.05
N PRO A 183 -10.01 20.17 -31.85
CA PRO A 183 -9.86 20.17 -33.31
C PRO A 183 -8.69 21.06 -33.68
N GLN A 184 -7.64 20.48 -34.28
CA GLN A 184 -6.58 21.27 -34.88
C GLN A 184 -7.23 22.19 -35.91
N ALA A 185 -7.21 23.49 -35.64
CA ALA A 185 -7.67 24.49 -36.58
C ALA A 185 -6.73 24.46 -37.79
N SER A 186 -7.11 23.70 -38.81
CA SER A 186 -6.55 23.78 -40.17
C SER A 186 -6.95 25.11 -40.81
N GLY A 187 -6.45 26.21 -40.25
CA GLY A 187 -6.55 27.55 -40.81
C GLY A 187 -5.46 27.75 -41.86
N SER A 188 -5.67 27.21 -43.05
CA SER A 188 -4.94 27.66 -44.25
C SER A 188 -5.37 29.09 -44.54
N LEU A 189 -4.61 30.07 -44.04
CA LEU A 189 -4.73 31.46 -44.45
C LEU A 189 -4.02 31.60 -45.80
N THR A 190 -4.76 31.37 -46.87
CA THR A 190 -4.38 31.78 -48.23
C THR A 190 -4.34 33.32 -48.30
N VAL A 191 -3.14 33.89 -48.34
CA VAL A 191 -2.93 35.29 -48.75
C VAL A 191 -2.90 35.33 -50.28
N THR A 192 -3.98 35.84 -50.87
CA THR A 192 -4.09 36.06 -52.32
C THR A 192 -3.87 37.54 -52.63
N GLY A 193 -2.66 37.86 -53.13
CA GLY A 193 -2.39 38.84 -54.18
C GLY A 193 -2.70 40.33 -53.95
N MET A 194 -1.63 41.13 -53.80
CA MET A 194 -1.57 42.50 -54.35
C MET A 194 -0.12 42.83 -54.78
N LYS A 195 -0.03 43.61 -55.86
CA LYS A 195 1.05 43.74 -56.84
C LYS A 195 2.36 44.39 -56.37
N GLN A 196 3.41 44.02 -57.10
CA GLN A 196 4.78 44.56 -57.24
C GLN A 196 4.84 46.09 -57.52
N PRO A 197 6.00 46.74 -57.28
CA PRO A 197 6.97 46.90 -58.38
C PRO A 197 8.45 46.66 -58.01
N GLN A 198 9.24 46.38 -59.06
CA GLN A 198 10.68 46.10 -59.10
C GLN A 198 11.56 47.34 -58.87
N ALA A 199 12.76 47.11 -58.33
CA ALA A 199 13.98 47.87 -58.66
C ALA A 199 15.22 46.95 -58.57
N ALA A 200 16.22 47.24 -59.39
CA ALA A 200 17.23 46.32 -59.90
C ALA A 200 18.64 46.46 -59.28
N ALA A 201 19.43 45.37 -59.39
CA ALA A 201 20.91 45.25 -59.49
C ALA A 201 21.77 45.79 -58.31
N VAL A 202 22.97 45.28 -57.95
CA VAL A 202 24.13 44.79 -58.74
C VAL A 202 25.16 44.06 -57.84
N GLY A 203 25.92 43.10 -58.41
CA GLY A 203 27.31 42.69 -58.06
C GLY A 203 27.52 41.63 -56.96
N ALA A 204 28.44 40.66 -56.98
CA ALA A 204 29.53 40.21 -57.87
C ALA A 204 29.90 38.76 -57.43
N ALA A 205 29.95 37.74 -58.30
CA ALA A 205 31.09 37.20 -59.08
C ALA A 205 32.14 36.31 -58.35
N GLY A 206 32.29 35.05 -58.85
CA GLY A 206 33.42 34.08 -58.68
C GLY A 206 33.02 32.80 -57.91
N GLY A 207 32.85 31.58 -58.44
CA GLY A 207 33.68 30.72 -59.32
C GLY A 207 34.44 29.71 -58.43
N THR A 208 34.35 28.37 -58.45
CA THR A 208 34.26 27.34 -59.51
C THR A 208 33.90 25.94 -58.92
N ALA A 209 33.57 24.99 -59.81
CA ALA A 209 33.21 23.54 -59.71
C ALA A 209 33.99 22.68 -58.67
N GLU A 210 33.64 21.45 -58.27
CA GLU A 210 32.85 20.32 -58.80
C GLU A 210 32.76 19.26 -57.66
N GLY A 211 31.69 18.46 -57.54
CA GLY A 211 31.73 17.24 -56.69
C GLY A 211 30.40 16.85 -56.02
N ALA A 212 29.90 15.68 -56.39
CA ALA A 212 28.59 15.12 -56.03
C ALA A 212 28.46 14.64 -54.56
N GLY A 213 27.22 14.65 -54.02
CA GLY A 213 26.84 13.91 -52.82
C GLY A 213 25.76 14.60 -51.99
N GLY A 214 24.61 13.97 -51.79
CA GLY A 214 23.39 14.54 -51.17
C GLY A 214 23.49 14.89 -49.67
N PRO A 215 22.41 15.45 -49.09
CA PRO A 215 22.44 16.11 -47.79
C PRO A 215 22.39 15.08 -46.67
N SER A 216 23.48 14.92 -45.92
CA SER A 216 23.49 14.18 -44.65
C SER A 216 23.29 15.14 -43.49
N SER A 217 22.25 14.84 -42.70
CA SER A 217 21.74 15.55 -41.54
C SER A 217 22.77 15.81 -40.43
N PRO A 218 22.62 16.89 -39.63
CA PRO A 218 23.54 17.28 -38.54
C PRO A 218 23.54 16.35 -37.30
N VAL A 219 22.97 15.15 -37.41
CA VAL A 219 22.87 14.18 -36.31
C VAL A 219 24.04 13.18 -36.26
N SER A 220 24.77 12.97 -37.36
CA SER A 220 25.87 12.00 -37.39
C SER A 220 27.14 12.45 -36.65
N ASP A 221 27.39 13.77 -36.57
CA ASP A 221 28.57 14.31 -35.88
C ASP A 221 28.40 14.26 -34.35
N ALA A 222 27.17 14.41 -33.84
CA ALA A 222 26.89 14.34 -32.42
C ALA A 222 27.04 12.90 -31.87
N ASP A 223 26.64 11.90 -32.65
CA ASP A 223 26.80 10.49 -32.27
C ASP A 223 28.28 10.07 -32.28
N ALA A 224 29.09 10.60 -33.21
CA ALA A 224 30.53 10.34 -33.25
C ALA A 224 31.27 10.88 -32.02
N ASP A 225 30.92 12.08 -31.55
CA ASP A 225 31.51 12.70 -30.34
C ASP A 225 31.11 11.97 -29.05
N LEU A 226 29.89 11.44 -28.98
CA LEU A 226 29.43 10.62 -27.85
C LEU A 226 30.12 9.25 -27.80
N GLN A 227 30.36 8.64 -28.96
CA GLN A 227 31.08 7.37 -29.08
C GLN A 227 32.53 7.51 -28.58
N ALA A 228 33.22 8.59 -28.97
CA ALA A 228 34.60 8.86 -28.55
C ALA A 228 34.71 9.11 -27.04
N ARG A 229 33.70 9.73 -26.43
CA ARG A 229 33.63 9.92 -24.97
C ARG A 229 33.38 8.61 -24.21
N LEU A 230 32.56 7.71 -24.77
CA LEU A 230 32.32 6.39 -24.20
C LEU A 230 33.57 5.50 -24.23
N ASP A 231 34.36 5.57 -25.30
CA ASP A 231 35.58 4.77 -25.43
C ASP A 231 36.70 5.25 -24.48
N ASN A 232 36.74 6.55 -24.16
CA ASN A 232 37.65 7.07 -23.13
C ASN A 232 37.23 6.64 -21.71
N LEU A 233 35.92 6.58 -21.41
CA LEU A 233 35.43 6.10 -20.11
C LEU A 233 35.64 4.59 -19.89
N ARG A 234 35.74 3.81 -20.97
CA ARG A 234 36.00 2.37 -20.92
C ARG A 234 37.49 2.01 -20.77
N ARG A 235 38.38 2.99 -20.90
CA ARG A 235 39.84 2.80 -20.79
C ARG A 235 40.41 3.24 -19.44
N GLU A 236 39.63 3.92 -18.60
CA GLU A 236 39.90 4.13 -17.17
C GLU A 236 39.27 3.01 -16.33
#